data_AF-A0A1Y1M2E6-F1
#
_entry.id   AF-A0A1Y1M2E6-F1
#
_cell.length_a   1.000
_cell.length_b   1.000
_cell.length_c   1.000
_cell.angle_alpha   90.00
_cell.angle_beta   90.00
_cell.angle_gamma   90.00
#
_symmetry.space_group_name_H-M   'P 1'
#
loop_
_entity.id
_entity.type
_entity.pdbx_description
1 polymer ?
#
loop_
_entity_poly.entity_id
_entity_poly.type
_entity_poly.pdbx_seq_one_letter_code
_entity_poly.pdbx_strand_id
1 'polypeptide(L)'
;MSMEDRRNYSLLYNPISVCDLQDMFPSIRWLEYLNSALNIPNVQIQETDIVIVSVPSYISELEKLINSTSKRIQANYVMWRAIASSVPYLTEALRQRELQYTKFLNGRTERVPRWKECTDLVTQRYSLNYNTVIRGNCV
;
A
#
# COMPACT_ATOMS: atom_id res chain seq x y z
N MET A 1 17.76 7.04 5.30
CA MET A 1 18.01 5.96 4.33
C MET A 1 17.68 6.48 2.94
N SER A 2 18.66 6.46 2.04
CA SER A 2 18.55 6.94 0.65
C SER A 2 17.78 5.96 -0.25
N MET A 3 17.57 6.32 -1.52
CA MET A 3 16.99 5.39 -2.51
C MET A 3 17.97 4.28 -2.89
N GLU A 4 19.26 4.58 -2.88
CA GLU A 4 20.36 3.66 -3.16
C GLU A 4 20.47 2.63 -2.03
N ASP A 5 20.40 3.07 -0.78
CA ASP A 5 20.43 2.20 0.40
C ASP A 5 19.31 1.16 0.38
N ARG A 6 18.13 1.52 -0.13
CA ARG A 6 16.96 0.62 -0.26
C ARG A 6 17.21 -0.56 -1.19
N ARG A 7 18.27 -0.55 -2.00
CA ARG A 7 18.66 -1.69 -2.84
C ARG A 7 19.44 -2.74 -2.04
N ASN A 8 19.95 -2.38 -0.86
CA ASN A 8 20.62 -3.31 0.03
C ASN A 8 19.60 -3.94 0.99
N TYR A 9 19.18 -5.17 0.69
CA TYR A 9 18.19 -5.90 1.47
C TYR A 9 18.58 -6.09 2.94
N SER A 10 19.87 -6.17 3.26
CA SER A 10 20.34 -6.29 4.64
C SER A 10 19.99 -5.06 5.47
N LEU A 11 19.96 -3.86 4.87
CA LEU A 11 19.56 -2.62 5.56
C LEU A 11 18.05 -2.54 5.81
N LEU A 12 17.26 -3.32 5.06
CA LEU A 12 15.82 -3.42 5.23
C LEU A 12 15.40 -4.52 6.21
N TYR A 13 16.35 -5.33 6.68
CA TYR A 13 16.09 -6.42 7.60
C TYR A 13 16.34 -5.97 9.05
N ASN A 14 15.35 -5.31 9.65
CA ASN A 14 15.39 -4.89 11.05
C ASN A 14 14.31 -5.64 11.84
N PRO A 15 14.60 -6.88 12.30
CA PRO A 15 13.65 -7.67 13.07
C PRO A 15 13.55 -7.13 14.50
N ILE A 16 12.32 -6.89 14.95
CA ILE A 16 12.00 -6.53 16.34
C ILE A 16 10.76 -7.29 16.81
N SER A 17 10.56 -7.43 18.12
CA SER A 17 9.31 -8.00 18.63
C SER A 17 8.14 -7.02 18.43
N VAL A 18 6.90 -7.53 18.42
CA VAL A 18 5.70 -6.68 18.41
C VAL A 18 5.65 -5.81 19.67
N CYS A 19 6.15 -6.29 20.80
CA CYS A 19 6.34 -5.51 22.02
C CYS A 19 7.28 -4.31 21.78
N ASP A 20 8.48 -4.56 21.25
CA ASP A 20 9.45 -3.49 20.96
C ASP A 20 8.89 -2.49 19.94
N LEU A 21 8.15 -2.98 18.93
CA LEU A 21 7.47 -2.13 17.95
C LEU A 21 6.49 -1.17 18.65
N GLN A 22 5.71 -1.69 19.60
CA GLN A 22 4.74 -0.91 20.37
C GLN A 22 5.41 0.15 21.25
N ASP A 23 6.53 -0.19 21.88
CA ASP A 23 7.30 0.72 22.73
C ASP A 23 8.01 1.81 21.90
N MET A 24 8.55 1.45 20.73
CA MET A 24 9.25 2.38 19.85
C MET A 24 8.32 3.34 19.11
N PHE A 25 7.11 2.89 18.75
CA PHE A 25 6.17 3.64 17.91
C PHE A 25 4.74 3.59 18.49
N PRO A 26 4.45 4.36 19.55
CA PRO A 26 3.24 4.18 20.34
C PRO A 26 1.97 4.79 19.74
N SER A 27 2.02 5.57 18.65
CA SER A 27 0.82 6.21 18.10
C SER A 27 -0.17 5.22 17.48
N ILE A 28 0.26 3.97 17.24
CA ILE A 28 -0.56 2.89 16.74
C ILE A 28 -0.56 1.77 17.79
N ARG A 29 -1.75 1.19 18.05
CA ARG A 29 -1.89 -0.04 18.86
C ARG A 29 -1.52 -1.23 17.99
N TRP A 30 -0.22 -1.50 17.84
CA TRP A 30 0.32 -2.41 16.82
C TRP A 30 -0.17 -3.85 16.97
N LEU A 31 -0.24 -4.39 18.18
CA LEU A 31 -0.74 -5.75 18.40
C LEU A 31 -2.18 -5.92 17.89
N GLU A 32 -3.05 -4.95 18.21
CA GLU A 32 -4.44 -4.93 17.74
C GLU A 32 -4.54 -4.67 16.24
N TYR A 33 -3.74 -3.74 15.74
CA TYR A 33 -3.70 -3.43 14.32
C TYR A 33 -3.27 -4.64 13.50
N LEU A 34 -2.22 -5.37 13.91
CA LEU A 34 -1.72 -6.54 13.21
C LEU A 34 -2.74 -7.69 13.24
N ASN A 35 -3.32 -7.98 14.41
CA ASN A 35 -4.35 -9.01 14.53
C ASN A 35 -5.61 -8.67 13.69
N SER A 36 -6.04 -7.41 13.68
CA SER A 36 -7.22 -6.99 12.90
C SER A 36 -6.96 -6.89 11.39
N ALA A 37 -5.78 -6.41 10.98
CA ALA A 37 -5.45 -6.23 9.57
C ALA A 37 -5.16 -7.55 8.87
N LEU A 38 -4.46 -8.47 9.53
CA LEU A 38 -4.13 -9.78 8.97
C LEU A 38 -5.29 -10.77 9.11
N ASN A 39 -6.02 -10.72 10.24
CA ASN A 39 -7.24 -11.51 10.50
C ASN A 39 -7.13 -12.97 10.02
N ILE A 40 -6.02 -13.63 10.36
CA ILE A 40 -5.71 -14.98 9.90
C ILE A 40 -6.52 -15.96 10.73
N PRO A 41 -7.36 -16.83 10.13
CA PRO A 41 -8.13 -17.81 10.88
C PRO A 41 -7.24 -18.69 11.74
N ASN A 42 -7.60 -18.83 13.02
CA ASN A 42 -6.90 -19.66 14.02
C ASN A 42 -5.45 -19.25 14.30
N VAL A 43 -5.04 -18.03 13.93
CA VAL A 43 -3.71 -17.50 14.23
C VAL A 43 -3.88 -16.17 14.95
N GLN A 44 -3.33 -16.08 16.16
CA GLN A 44 -3.29 -14.85 16.93
C GLN A 44 -1.85 -14.41 17.10
N ILE A 45 -1.55 -13.20 16.62
CA ILE A 45 -0.24 -12.58 16.78
C ILE A 45 -0.05 -12.22 18.25
N GLN A 46 1.10 -12.61 18.78
CA GLN A 46 1.54 -12.39 20.16
C GLN A 46 2.56 -11.24 20.21
N GLU A 47 2.74 -10.67 21.40
CA GLU A 47 3.72 -9.59 21.63
C GLU A 47 5.16 -10.04 21.36
N THR A 48 5.44 -11.33 21.53
CA THR A 48 6.75 -11.94 21.29
C THR A 48 7.03 -12.25 19.82
N ASP A 49 6.04 -12.15 18.94
CA ASP A 49 6.23 -12.42 17.52
C ASP A 49 7.16 -11.38 16.89
N ILE A 50 7.93 -11.80 15.90
CA ILE A 50 8.91 -10.95 15.23
C ILE A 50 8.30 -10.33 13.97
N VAL A 51 8.50 -9.03 13.84
CA VAL A 51 8.16 -8.23 12.66
C VAL A 51 9.41 -7.58 12.09
N ILE A 52 9.49 -7.54 10.76
CA ILE A 52 10.61 -6.89 10.06
C ILE A 52 10.20 -5.47 9.71
N VAL A 53 10.83 -4.49 10.37
CA VAL A 53 10.59 -3.07 10.10
C VAL A 53 11.58 -2.59 9.04
N SER A 54 11.15 -2.43 7.79
CA SER A 54 12.09 -2.09 6.71
C SER A 54 12.78 -0.74 6.88
N VAL A 55 12.08 0.27 7.40
CA VAL A 55 12.63 1.63 7.56
C VAL A 55 12.19 2.20 8.91
N PRO A 56 12.88 1.88 10.02
CA PRO A 56 12.48 2.34 11.35
C PRO A 56 12.40 3.87 11.44
N SER A 57 13.36 4.58 10.83
CA SER A 57 13.38 6.05 10.78
C SER A 57 12.16 6.67 10.11
N TYR A 58 11.54 5.99 9.14
CA TYR A 58 10.30 6.46 8.54
C TYR A 58 9.14 6.42 9.54
N ILE A 59 9.04 5.33 10.33
CA ILE A 59 7.99 5.22 11.35
C ILE A 59 8.22 6.27 12.44
N SER A 60 9.47 6.53 12.85
CA SER A 60 9.79 7.62 13.79
C SER A 60 9.30 8.99 13.31
N GLU A 61 9.49 9.33 12.03
CA GLU A 61 9.00 10.60 11.47
C GLU A 61 7.48 10.61 11.29
N LEU A 62 6.89 9.44 10.96
CA LEU A 62 5.45 9.28 10.87
C LEU A 62 4.76 9.49 12.23
N GLU A 63 5.31 8.95 13.32
CA GLU A 63 4.86 9.19 14.70
C GLU A 63 4.76 10.69 15.00
N LYS A 64 5.81 11.46 14.67
CA LYS A 64 5.79 12.92 14.83
C LYS A 64 4.68 13.57 14.02
N LEU A 65 4.48 13.12 12.78
CA LEU A 65 3.44 13.67 11.91
C LEU A 65 2.04 13.35 12.41
N ILE A 66 1.79 12.11 12.86
CA ILE A 66 0.50 11.69 13.43
C ILE A 66 0.17 12.50 14.67
N ASN A 67 1.15 12.78 15.53
CA ASN A 67 0.93 13.52 16.77
C ASN A 67 0.76 15.04 16.56
N SER A 68 1.46 15.61 15.57
CA SER A 68 1.38 17.06 15.27
C SER A 68 0.26 17.45 14.32
N THR A 69 -0.28 16.51 13.54
CA THR A 69 -1.32 16.80 12.53
C THR A 69 -2.71 16.58 13.10
N SER A 70 -3.65 17.51 12.88
CA SER A 70 -5.04 17.33 13.33
C SER A 70 -5.70 16.08 12.74
N LYS A 71 -6.57 15.41 13.52
CA LYS A 71 -7.30 14.21 13.07
C LYS A 71 -8.13 14.45 11.80
N ARG A 72 -8.67 15.66 11.61
CA ARG A 72 -9.38 16.04 10.38
C ARG A 72 -8.49 15.99 9.15
N ILE A 73 -7.26 16.49 9.24
CA ILE A 73 -6.31 16.46 8.12
C ILE A 73 -5.88 15.02 7.83
N GLN A 74 -5.61 14.23 8.86
CA GLN A 74 -5.28 12.80 8.71
C GLN A 74 -6.42 12.04 8.01
N ALA A 75 -7.67 12.21 8.47
CA ALA A 75 -8.84 11.59 7.85
C ALA A 75 -9.03 12.01 6.40
N ASN A 76 -8.90 13.30 6.10
CA ASN A 76 -8.99 13.80 4.72
C ASN A 76 -7.91 13.20 3.81
N TYR A 77 -6.68 13.06 4.31
CA TYR A 77 -5.60 12.42 3.56
C TYR A 77 -5.93 10.98 3.24
N VAL A 78 -6.31 10.17 4.24
CA VAL A 78 -6.64 8.75 4.04
C VAL A 78 -7.83 8.58 3.10
N MET A 79 -8.88 9.40 3.26
CA MET A 79 -10.06 9.40 2.38
C MET A 79 -9.68 9.74 0.94
N TRP A 80 -8.82 10.75 0.74
CA TRP A 80 -8.33 11.08 -0.59
C TRP A 80 -7.56 9.92 -1.22
N ARG A 81 -6.70 9.24 -0.46
CA ARG A 81 -5.97 8.06 -0.97
C ARG A 81 -6.92 6.95 -1.41
N ALA A 82 -7.96 6.67 -0.63
CA ALA A 82 -8.97 5.66 -0.97
C ALA A 82 -9.80 6.05 -2.20
N ILE A 83 -10.18 7.32 -2.32
CA ILE A 83 -10.89 7.83 -3.51
C ILE A 83 -10.01 7.69 -4.74
N ALA A 84 -8.76 8.18 -4.67
CA ALA A 84 -7.81 8.13 -5.77
C ALA A 84 -7.57 6.70 -6.27
N SER A 85 -7.40 5.72 -5.37
CA SER A 85 -7.25 4.31 -5.76
C SER A 85 -8.52 3.69 -6.35
N SER A 86 -9.68 4.27 -6.08
CA SER A 86 -10.98 3.76 -6.55
C SER A 86 -11.37 4.30 -7.92
N VAL A 87 -10.85 5.47 -8.34
CA VAL A 87 -11.23 6.14 -9.60
C VAL A 87 -11.23 5.22 -10.83
N PRO A 88 -10.27 4.29 -11.02
CA PRO A 88 -10.28 3.39 -12.18
C PRO A 88 -11.56 2.55 -12.33
N TYR A 89 -12.33 2.37 -11.25
CA TYR A 89 -13.56 1.57 -11.19
C TYR A 89 -14.84 2.41 -11.18
N LEU A 90 -14.73 3.74 -11.20
CA LEU A 90 -15.86 4.65 -11.10
C LEU A 90 -16.31 5.15 -12.49
N THR A 91 -17.25 6.11 -12.50
CA THR A 91 -17.84 6.69 -13.70
C THR A 91 -16.80 7.35 -14.61
N GLU A 92 -17.13 7.46 -15.89
CA GLU A 92 -16.26 8.10 -16.88
C GLU A 92 -15.93 9.56 -16.50
N ALA A 93 -16.89 10.28 -15.92
CA ALA A 93 -16.68 11.64 -15.46
C ALA A 93 -15.54 11.75 -14.41
N LEU A 94 -15.48 10.82 -13.45
CA LEU A 94 -14.40 10.79 -12.46
C LEU A 94 -13.08 10.34 -13.06
N ARG A 95 -13.12 9.36 -13.96
CA ARG A 95 -11.97 8.87 -14.72
C ARG A 95 -11.32 9.96 -15.59
N GLN A 96 -12.12 10.88 -16.14
CA GLN A 96 -11.62 12.03 -16.89
C GLN A 96 -11.00 13.10 -15.98
N ARG A 97 -11.54 13.31 -14.78
CA ARG A 97 -10.92 14.21 -13.78
C ARG A 97 -9.54 13.71 -13.33
N GLU A 98 -9.40 12.41 -13.11
CA GLU A 98 -8.10 11.78 -12.83
C GLU A 98 -7.11 11.96 -13.98
N LEU A 99 -7.57 11.86 -15.24
CA LEU A 99 -6.72 12.11 -16.40
C LEU A 99 -6.21 13.56 -16.43
N GLN A 100 -7.08 14.54 -16.16
CA GLN A 100 -6.66 15.95 -16.07
C GLN A 100 -5.61 16.18 -14.99
N TYR A 101 -5.81 15.59 -13.81
CA TYR A 101 -4.83 15.64 -12.72
C TYR A 101 -3.50 15.01 -13.10
N THR A 102 -3.53 13.81 -13.71
CA THR A 102 -2.31 13.09 -14.12
C THR A 102 -1.58 13.82 -15.24
N LYS A 103 -2.31 14.41 -16.20
CA LYS A 103 -1.77 15.26 -17.25
C LYS A 103 -0.94 16.41 -16.69
N PHE A 104 -1.44 17.05 -15.63
CA PHE A 104 -0.71 18.12 -14.95
C PHE A 104 0.55 17.60 -14.24
N LEU A 105 0.48 16.46 -13.57
CA LEU A 105 1.60 15.92 -12.79
C LEU A 105 2.76 15.38 -13.63
N ASN A 106 2.47 14.66 -14.72
CA ASN A 106 3.48 13.92 -15.47
C ASN A 106 3.29 13.96 -17.00
N GLY A 107 2.41 14.84 -17.49
CA GLY A 107 2.23 15.04 -18.93
C GLY A 107 1.39 13.98 -19.63
N ARG A 108 0.83 12.99 -18.92
CA ARG A 108 -0.01 11.95 -19.54
C ARG A 108 -1.25 12.55 -20.20
N THR A 109 -1.35 12.43 -21.52
CA THR A 109 -2.44 13.04 -22.31
C THR A 109 -3.66 12.14 -22.45
N GLU A 110 -3.49 10.82 -22.34
CA GLU A 110 -4.56 9.84 -22.54
C GLU A 110 -4.48 8.64 -21.58
N ARG A 111 -5.64 8.00 -21.39
CA ARG A 111 -5.75 6.72 -20.68
C ARG A 111 -5.44 5.58 -21.66
N VAL A 112 -4.94 4.46 -21.13
CA VAL A 112 -4.83 3.27 -21.97
C VAL A 112 -6.23 2.75 -22.31
N PRO A 113 -6.41 2.06 -23.46
CA PRO A 113 -7.71 1.50 -23.83
C PRO A 113 -8.31 0.63 -22.71
N ARG A 114 -9.64 0.67 -22.57
CA ARG A 114 -10.32 0.01 -21.44
C ARG A 114 -10.03 -1.48 -21.35
N TRP A 115 -9.95 -2.19 -22.48
CA TRP A 115 -9.59 -3.61 -22.49
C TRP A 115 -8.23 -3.86 -21.86
N LYS A 116 -7.25 -2.97 -22.09
CA LYS A 116 -5.90 -3.07 -21.54
C LYS A 116 -5.89 -2.81 -20.04
N GLU A 117 -6.63 -1.80 -19.57
CA GLU A 117 -6.83 -1.59 -18.12
C GLU A 117 -7.40 -2.87 -17.47
N CYS A 118 -8.41 -3.49 -18.10
CA CYS A 118 -9.01 -4.73 -17.60
C CYS A 118 -8.04 -5.91 -17.60
N THR A 119 -7.25 -6.11 -18.67
CA THR A 119 -6.26 -7.20 -18.72
C THR A 119 -5.16 -7.00 -17.71
N ASP A 120 -4.70 -5.75 -17.50
CA ASP A 120 -3.66 -5.43 -16.52
C ASP A 120 -4.16 -5.71 -15.10
N LEU A 121 -5.42 -5.34 -14.78
CA LEU A 121 -6.04 -5.63 -13.49
C LEU A 121 -6.17 -7.14 -13.21
N VAL A 122 -6.63 -7.91 -14.21
CA VAL A 122 -6.76 -9.38 -14.07
C VAL A 122 -5.37 -10.02 -13.93
N THR A 123 -4.39 -9.56 -14.71
CA THR A 123 -3.00 -10.05 -14.64
C THR A 123 -2.38 -9.77 -13.28
N GLN A 124 -2.59 -8.57 -12.72
CA GLN A 124 -2.07 -8.22 -11.40
C GLN A 124 -2.69 -9.06 -10.29
N ARG A 125 -4.00 -9.34 -10.36
CA ARG A 125 -4.73 -10.04 -9.30
C ARG A 125 -4.66 -11.57 -9.41
N TYR A 126 -4.53 -12.09 -10.62
CA TYR A 126 -4.59 -13.52 -10.93
C TYR A 126 -3.46 -13.96 -11.86
N SER A 127 -2.24 -13.47 -11.60
CA SER A 127 -1.04 -13.73 -12.42
C SER A 127 -0.78 -15.20 -12.71
N LEU A 128 -1.10 -16.10 -11.75
CA LEU A 128 -0.96 -17.56 -11.90
C LEU A 128 -1.99 -18.17 -12.88
N ASN A 129 -3.18 -17.58 -13.02
CA ASN A 129 -4.24 -18.09 -13.89
C ASN A 129 -4.16 -17.50 -15.30
N TYR A 130 -3.74 -16.24 -15.43
CA TYR A 130 -3.68 -15.55 -16.72
C TYR A 130 -2.64 -16.18 -17.67
N ASN A 131 -1.46 -16.57 -17.17
CA ASN A 131 -0.44 -17.26 -17.97
C ASN A 131 -0.92 -18.63 -18.46
N THR A 132 -1.80 -19.30 -17.72
CA THR A 132 -2.38 -20.59 -18.09
C THR A 132 -3.43 -20.43 -19.20
N VAL A 133 -4.23 -19.36 -19.17
CA VAL A 133 -5.22 -19.04 -20.23
C VAL A 133 -4.53 -18.62 -21.53
N ILE A 134 -3.44 -17.85 -21.47
CA ILE A 134 -2.68 -17.46 -22.66
C ILE A 134 -1.91 -18.67 -23.26
N ARG A 135 -1.37 -19.57 -22.43
CA ARG A 135 -0.72 -20.80 -22.91
C ARG A 135 -1.70 -21.88 -23.40
N GLY A 136 -2.97 -21.82 -23.00
CA GLY A 136 -4.01 -22.76 -23.41
C GLY A 136 -4.60 -22.52 -24.81
N ASN A 137 -4.24 -21.43 -25.48
CA ASN A 137 -4.71 -21.08 -26.84
C ASN A 137 -3.64 -21.24 -27.93
N CYS A 138 -2.64 -22.11 -27.71
CA CYS A 138 -1.82 -22.68 -28.78
C CYS A 138 -2.16 -24.16 -28.94
N VAL A 139 -3.28 -24.45 -29.59
CA VAL A 139 -3.50 -25.67 -30.38
C VAL A 139 -3.99 -25.23 -31.75
#